data_AF-A0A803M5E1-F1
#
_entry.id   AF-A0A803M5E1-F1
#
_cell.length_a   1.000
_cell.length_b   1.000
_cell.length_c   1.000
_cell.angle_alpha   90.00
_cell.angle_beta   90.00
_cell.angle_gamma   90.00
#
_symmetry.space_group_name_H-M   'P 1'
#
loop_
_entity.id
_entity.type
_entity.pdbx_description
1 polymer ?
#
loop_
_entity_poly.entity_id
_entity_poly.type
_entity_poly.pdbx_seq_one_letter_code
_entity_poly.pdbx_strand_id
1 'polypeptide(L)'
;MSRKNVKSSIIKDVTSRKASHKTRSLGLLKKTQEISVLCDVDACAIIYGEDDQVPLAWPSSEAEVRRIINNYKGKSQVGQLERQLDQQTFLKQTVQKSEEKLARIQVKNRELQMENIITDIMAGRSTLEQVPFCDLGYMIRMLKERMKLVKNRISNWGNNINSNPPFQNSSASRDDNLKINSSLFHGDGMMEAITSRNNHTSE
;
A
#
# COMPACT_ATOMS: atom_id res chain seq x y z
N MET A 1 0.35 27.40 -11.34
CA MET A 1 -0.71 26.83 -10.47
C MET A 1 -0.50 25.33 -10.36
N SER A 2 -0.41 24.78 -9.15
CA SER A 2 -0.30 23.33 -8.95
C SER A 2 -1.62 22.63 -9.27
N ARG A 3 -1.56 21.49 -9.98
CA ARG A 3 -2.77 20.70 -10.28
C ARG A 3 -3.33 20.12 -8.98
N LYS A 4 -4.65 20.24 -8.81
CA LYS A 4 -5.39 19.56 -7.74
C LYS A 4 -5.50 18.06 -8.05
N ASN A 5 -5.39 17.22 -7.03
CA ASN A 5 -5.65 15.79 -7.17
C ASN A 5 -7.11 15.55 -7.59
N VAL A 6 -7.31 14.68 -8.57
CA VAL A 6 -8.63 14.37 -9.14
C VAL A 6 -9.07 12.98 -8.70
N LYS A 7 -10.34 12.84 -8.32
CA LYS A 7 -10.95 11.54 -7.99
C LYS A 7 -10.98 10.65 -9.23
N SER A 8 -10.61 9.38 -9.09
CA SER A 8 -10.73 8.37 -10.16
C SER A 8 -12.17 7.91 -10.32
N SER A 9 -13.02 8.78 -10.86
CA SER A 9 -14.43 8.52 -11.14
C SER A 9 -14.85 9.25 -12.42
N ILE A 10 -16.01 8.90 -12.97
CA ILE A 10 -16.55 9.61 -14.14
C ILE A 10 -16.66 11.12 -13.87
N ILE A 11 -16.18 11.93 -14.82
CA ILE A 11 -16.30 13.38 -14.77
C ILE A 11 -17.72 13.72 -15.21
N LYS A 12 -18.53 14.25 -14.28
CA LYS A 12 -19.95 14.54 -14.53
C LYS A 12 -20.14 15.65 -15.57
N ASP A 13 -19.34 16.71 -15.47
CA ASP A 13 -19.37 17.81 -16.43
C ASP A 13 -18.83 17.37 -17.80
N VAL A 14 -19.67 17.49 -18.82
CA VAL A 14 -19.38 17.00 -20.17
C VAL A 14 -18.22 17.78 -20.81
N THR A 15 -18.20 19.11 -20.64
CA THR A 15 -17.15 19.95 -21.23
C THR A 15 -15.78 19.64 -20.63
N SER A 16 -15.69 19.56 -19.30
CA SER A 16 -14.47 19.13 -18.59
C SER A 16 -14.07 17.70 -18.95
N ARG A 17 -15.05 16.80 -19.11
CA ARG A 17 -14.80 15.40 -19.53
C ARG A 17 -14.16 15.36 -20.93
N LYS A 18 -14.70 16.09 -21.91
CA LYS A 18 -14.16 16.16 -23.28
C LYS A 18 -12.75 16.76 -23.31
N ALA A 19 -12.53 17.88 -22.62
CA ALA A 19 -11.21 18.50 -22.53
C ALA A 19 -10.17 17.56 -21.86
N SER A 20 -10.58 16.87 -20.78
CA SER A 20 -9.73 15.90 -20.11
C SER A 20 -9.45 14.67 -20.97
N HIS A 21 -10.43 14.16 -21.73
CA HIS A 21 -10.25 13.05 -22.66
C HIS A 21 -9.17 13.42 -23.69
N LYS A 22 -9.34 14.54 -24.40
CA LYS A 22 -8.38 15.01 -25.41
C LYS A 22 -6.94 15.09 -24.85
N THR A 23 -6.78 15.70 -23.68
CA THR A 23 -5.44 15.92 -23.10
C THR A 23 -4.83 14.61 -22.57
N ARG A 24 -5.62 13.77 -21.89
CA ARG A 24 -5.12 12.52 -21.30
C ARG A 24 -4.86 11.44 -22.33
N SER A 25 -5.70 11.33 -23.37
CA SER A 25 -5.52 10.34 -24.44
C SER A 25 -4.24 10.60 -25.23
N LEU A 26 -3.94 11.87 -25.57
CA LEU A 26 -2.66 12.24 -26.17
C LEU A 26 -1.46 11.97 -25.24
N GLY A 27 -1.62 12.26 -23.95
CA GLY A 27 -0.60 11.96 -22.94
C GLY A 27 -0.34 10.45 -22.81
N LEU A 28 -1.38 9.62 -22.89
CA LEU A 28 -1.28 8.17 -22.86
C LEU A 28 -0.54 7.65 -24.08
N LEU A 29 -0.92 8.06 -25.30
CA LEU A 29 -0.20 7.67 -26.51
C LEU A 29 1.29 8.02 -26.44
N LYS A 30 1.61 9.23 -26.00
CA LYS A 30 3.01 9.66 -25.83
C LYS A 30 3.76 8.77 -24.85
N LYS A 31 3.14 8.41 -23.73
CA LYS A 31 3.75 7.53 -22.73
C LYS A 31 3.93 6.10 -23.24
N THR A 32 2.98 5.58 -24.01
CA THR A 32 3.10 4.28 -24.68
C THR A 32 4.28 4.27 -25.65
N GLN A 33 4.43 5.33 -26.47
CA GLN A 33 5.58 5.49 -27.36
C GLN A 33 6.90 5.53 -26.58
N GLU A 34 6.99 6.37 -25.54
CA GLU A 34 8.20 6.48 -24.71
C GLU A 34 8.58 5.14 -24.09
N ILE A 35 7.62 4.39 -23.53
CA ILE A 35 7.87 3.06 -22.95
C ILE A 35 8.35 2.09 -24.02
N SER A 36 7.69 2.06 -25.18
CA SER A 36 8.07 1.17 -26.28
C SER A 36 9.51 1.41 -26.73
N VAL A 37 9.90 2.68 -26.90
CA VAL A 37 11.26 3.06 -27.33
C VAL A 37 12.30 2.84 -26.24
N LEU A 38 12.04 3.28 -25.00
CA LEU A 38 13.02 3.24 -23.92
C LEU A 38 13.28 1.82 -23.41
N CYS A 39 12.26 0.98 -23.42
CA CYS A 39 12.36 -0.38 -22.92
C CYS A 39 12.50 -1.43 -24.04
N ASP A 40 12.49 -1.01 -25.30
CA ASP A 40 12.51 -1.88 -26.48
C ASP A 40 11.44 -2.98 -26.40
N VAL A 41 10.20 -2.56 -26.17
CA VAL A 41 9.05 -3.46 -26.03
C VAL A 41 7.97 -3.16 -27.07
N ASP A 42 7.38 -4.23 -27.61
CA ASP A 42 6.15 -4.14 -28.40
C ASP A 42 5.01 -3.63 -27.51
N ALA A 43 4.56 -2.40 -27.75
CA ALA A 43 3.43 -1.80 -27.05
C ALA A 43 2.44 -1.18 -28.05
N CYS A 44 1.17 -1.19 -27.72
CA CYS A 44 0.16 -0.45 -28.48
C CYS A 44 -0.90 0.11 -27.54
N ALA A 45 -1.53 1.21 -27.95
CA ALA A 45 -2.67 1.80 -27.26
C ALA A 45 -3.80 2.06 -28.27
N ILE A 46 -5.02 1.71 -27.90
CA ILE A 46 -6.23 1.99 -28.69
C ILE A 46 -7.24 2.64 -27.74
N ILE A 47 -7.71 3.83 -28.10
CA ILE A 47 -8.56 4.66 -27.25
C ILE A 47 -9.80 5.05 -28.04
N TYR A 48 -10.97 4.64 -27.52
CA TYR A 48 -12.26 5.01 -28.06
C TYR A 48 -12.85 6.17 -27.25
N GLY A 49 -13.17 7.28 -27.93
CA GLY A 49 -13.96 8.37 -27.36
C GLY A 49 -15.46 8.13 -27.57
N GLU A 50 -16.28 8.72 -26.69
CA GLU A 50 -17.75 8.59 -26.72
C GLU A 50 -18.36 9.12 -28.04
N ASP A 51 -17.72 10.13 -28.65
CA ASP A 51 -18.17 10.78 -29.89
C ASP A 51 -17.27 10.45 -31.11
N ASP A 52 -16.23 9.65 -30.93
CA ASP A 52 -15.20 9.44 -31.95
C ASP A 52 -15.56 8.26 -32.87
N GLN A 53 -15.68 8.53 -34.19
CA GLN A 53 -15.94 7.49 -35.20
C GLN A 53 -14.73 6.57 -35.42
N VAL A 54 -13.52 7.08 -35.14
CA VAL A 54 -12.26 6.35 -35.32
C VAL A 54 -11.49 6.41 -34.00
N PRO A 55 -10.99 5.27 -33.49
CA PRO A 55 -10.20 5.28 -32.27
C PRO A 55 -8.87 6.00 -32.49
N LEU A 56 -8.42 6.67 -31.44
CA LEU A 56 -7.05 7.18 -31.38
C LEU A 56 -6.13 5.99 -31.06
N ALA A 57 -5.15 5.72 -31.93
CA ALA A 57 -4.26 4.57 -31.80
C ALA A 57 -2.78 4.94 -31.87
N TRP A 58 -1.95 4.18 -31.16
CA TRP A 58 -0.51 4.12 -31.35
C TRP A 58 -0.05 2.65 -31.40
N PRO A 59 0.83 2.27 -32.35
CA PRO A 59 1.28 3.07 -33.49
C PRO A 59 0.15 3.46 -34.46
N SER A 60 0.37 4.47 -35.30
CA SER A 60 -0.66 4.89 -36.30
C SER A 60 -0.89 3.84 -37.39
N SER A 61 0.06 2.92 -37.58
CA SER A 61 -0.04 1.81 -38.53
C SER A 61 -0.95 0.72 -37.97
N GLU A 62 -2.12 0.53 -38.58
CA GLU A 62 -3.06 -0.53 -38.18
C GLU A 62 -2.43 -1.93 -38.33
N ALA A 63 -1.60 -2.14 -39.35
CA ALA A 63 -0.91 -3.41 -39.55
C ALA A 63 0.03 -3.74 -38.39
N GLU A 64 0.72 -2.72 -37.84
CA GLU A 64 1.62 -2.90 -36.70
C GLU A 64 0.85 -3.13 -35.40
N VAL A 65 -0.22 -2.37 -35.16
CA VAL A 65 -1.11 -2.61 -34.02
C VAL A 65 -1.66 -4.05 -34.06
N ARG A 66 -2.12 -4.52 -35.23
CA ARG A 66 -2.58 -5.90 -35.42
C ARG A 66 -1.47 -6.92 -35.19
N ARG A 67 -0.24 -6.67 -35.66
CA ARG A 67 0.95 -7.51 -35.39
C ARG A 67 1.14 -7.68 -33.88
N ILE A 68 1.17 -6.58 -33.14
CA ILE A 68 1.39 -6.57 -31.68
C ILE A 68 0.27 -7.34 -30.96
N ILE A 69 -0.98 -7.10 -31.32
CA ILE A 69 -2.13 -7.80 -30.73
C ILE A 69 -2.08 -9.30 -31.02
N ASN A 70 -1.75 -9.70 -32.25
CA ASN A 70 -1.66 -11.11 -32.62
C ASN A 70 -0.49 -11.80 -31.91
N ASN A 71 0.66 -11.13 -31.81
CA ASN A 71 1.80 -11.61 -31.02
C ASN A 71 1.43 -11.79 -29.55
N TYR A 72 0.65 -10.87 -28.98
CA TYR A 72 0.14 -11.02 -27.61
C TYR A 72 -0.79 -12.23 -27.48
N LYS A 73 -1.77 -12.37 -28.39
CA LYS A 73 -2.73 -13.48 -28.39
C LYS A 73 -2.08 -14.86 -28.59
N GLY A 74 -0.95 -14.92 -29.29
CA GLY A 74 -0.18 -16.15 -29.51
C GLY A 74 0.62 -16.65 -28.31
N LYS A 75 0.76 -15.85 -27.23
CA LYS A 75 1.47 -16.26 -26.00
C LYS A 75 0.60 -17.23 -25.17
N SER A 76 1.19 -17.99 -24.25
CA SER A 76 0.43 -18.95 -23.43
C SER A 76 -0.66 -18.26 -22.59
N GLN A 77 -1.82 -18.90 -22.48
CA GLN A 77 -2.99 -18.34 -21.79
C GLN A 77 -2.72 -18.04 -20.30
N VAL A 78 -1.91 -18.87 -19.65
CA VAL A 78 -1.48 -18.66 -18.25
C VAL A 78 -0.67 -17.37 -18.10
N GLY A 79 0.30 -17.12 -19.00
CA GLY A 79 1.10 -15.90 -18.97
C GLY A 79 0.33 -14.63 -19.36
N GLN A 80 -0.73 -14.76 -20.16
CA GLN A 80 -1.64 -13.65 -20.49
C GLN A 80 -2.51 -13.27 -19.28
N LEU A 81 -3.16 -14.26 -18.63
CA LEU A 81 -4.09 -14.00 -17.52
C LEU A 81 -3.41 -13.43 -16.28
N GLU A 82 -2.20 -13.87 -15.96
CA GLU A 82 -1.45 -13.35 -14.81
C GLU A 82 -1.02 -11.89 -14.98
N ARG A 83 -0.80 -11.45 -16.22
CA ARG A 83 -0.26 -10.12 -16.53
C ARG A 83 -1.32 -9.15 -17.06
N GLN A 84 -2.51 -9.65 -17.39
CA GLN A 84 -3.62 -8.82 -17.82
C GLN A 84 -4.22 -8.08 -16.63
N LEU A 85 -4.14 -6.75 -16.68
CA LEU A 85 -4.90 -5.86 -15.81
C LEU A 85 -6.13 -5.39 -16.58
N ASP A 86 -7.29 -5.81 -16.10
CA ASP A 86 -8.58 -5.32 -16.57
C ASP A 86 -9.11 -4.21 -15.65
N GLN A 87 -9.99 -3.36 -16.17
CA GLN A 87 -10.61 -2.30 -15.40
C GLN A 87 -11.37 -2.86 -14.19
N GLN A 88 -12.07 -3.98 -14.33
CA GLN A 88 -12.80 -4.58 -13.22
C GLN A 88 -11.85 -5.10 -12.14
N THR A 89 -10.75 -5.75 -12.51
CA THR A 89 -9.77 -6.26 -11.54
C THR A 89 -9.03 -5.11 -10.84
N PHE A 90 -8.66 -4.06 -11.58
CA PHE A 90 -8.06 -2.86 -11.02
C PHE A 90 -8.98 -2.16 -10.00
N LEU A 91 -10.27 -2.02 -10.32
CA LEU A 91 -11.25 -1.41 -9.41
C LEU A 91 -11.43 -2.25 -8.15
N LYS A 92 -11.56 -3.58 -8.29
CA LYS A 92 -11.64 -4.51 -7.15
C LYS A 92 -10.42 -4.38 -6.22
N GLN A 93 -9.21 -4.40 -6.78
CA GLN A 93 -7.97 -4.22 -6.01
C GLN A 93 -7.92 -2.86 -5.31
N THR A 94 -8.45 -1.80 -5.95
CA THR A 94 -8.49 -0.46 -5.36
C THR A 94 -9.46 -0.38 -4.19
N VAL A 95 -10.64 -1.00 -4.32
CA VAL A 95 -11.62 -1.12 -3.24
C VAL A 95 -11.02 -1.89 -2.08
N GLN A 96 -10.44 -3.07 -2.33
CA GLN A 96 -9.78 -3.88 -1.31
C GLN A 96 -8.70 -3.08 -0.55
N LYS A 97 -7.82 -2.37 -1.27
CA LYS A 97 -6.80 -1.50 -0.64
C LYS A 97 -7.41 -0.40 0.23
N SER A 98 -8.58 0.11 -0.14
CA SER A 98 -9.28 1.12 0.65
C SER A 98 -9.93 0.53 1.90
N GLU A 99 -10.48 -0.68 1.80
CA GLU A 99 -11.05 -1.44 2.92
C GLU A 99 -9.98 -1.83 3.93
N GLU A 100 -8.82 -2.30 3.46
CA GLU A 100 -7.67 -2.59 4.31
C GLU A 100 -7.19 -1.35 5.09
N LYS A 101 -7.15 -0.19 4.42
CA LYS A 101 -6.82 1.09 5.10
C LYS A 101 -7.86 1.45 6.14
N LEU A 102 -9.14 1.29 5.81
CA LEU A 102 -10.24 1.54 6.74
C LEU A 102 -10.14 0.63 7.97
N ALA A 103 -9.92 -0.66 7.78
CA ALA A 103 -9.73 -1.64 8.86
C ALA A 103 -8.56 -1.26 9.77
N ARG A 104 -7.40 -0.87 9.19
CA ARG A 104 -6.24 -0.40 9.98
C ARG A 104 -6.57 0.82 10.83
N ILE A 105 -7.30 1.79 10.26
CA ILE A 105 -7.73 3.00 10.98
C ILE A 105 -8.71 2.64 12.11
N GLN A 106 -9.65 1.72 11.86
CA GLN A 106 -10.61 1.27 12.86
C GLN A 106 -9.92 0.58 14.04
N VAL A 107 -8.95 -0.31 13.77
CA VAL A 107 -8.14 -0.95 14.82
C VAL A 107 -7.40 0.11 15.64
N LYS A 108 -6.71 1.05 14.98
CA LYS A 108 -5.98 2.12 15.67
C LYS A 108 -6.90 3.03 16.49
N ASN A 109 -8.08 3.34 15.97
CA ASN A 109 -9.08 4.11 16.72
C ASN A 109 -9.56 3.35 17.96
N ARG A 110 -9.78 2.03 17.85
CA ARG A 110 -10.14 1.18 19.00
C ARG A 110 -9.02 1.19 20.05
N GLU A 111 -7.76 1.06 19.62
CA GLU A 111 -6.61 1.14 20.53
C GLU A 111 -6.54 2.48 21.27
N LEU A 112 -6.69 3.59 20.54
CA LEU A 112 -6.69 4.94 21.14
C LEU A 112 -7.86 5.15 22.11
N GLN A 113 -9.05 4.65 21.77
CA GLN A 113 -10.19 4.69 22.69
C GLN A 113 -9.88 3.98 24.00
N MET A 114 -9.28 2.79 23.92
CA MET A 114 -8.94 1.99 25.10
C MET A 114 -7.80 2.62 25.90
N GLU A 115 -6.80 3.20 25.23
CA GLU A 115 -5.71 3.94 25.86
C GLU A 115 -6.24 5.16 26.65
N ASN A 116 -7.18 5.91 26.06
CA ASN A 116 -7.83 7.03 26.74
C ASN A 116 -8.59 6.57 27.99
N ILE A 117 -9.41 5.52 27.89
CA ILE A 117 -10.17 4.98 29.03
C ILE A 117 -9.22 4.52 30.15
N ILE A 118 -8.17 3.76 29.81
CA ILE A 118 -7.18 3.31 30.79
C ILE A 118 -6.51 4.52 31.46
N THR A 119 -6.16 5.55 30.70
CA THR A 119 -5.52 6.77 31.21
C THR A 119 -6.46 7.54 32.13
N ASP A 120 -7.74 7.64 31.80
CA ASP A 120 -8.75 8.30 32.64
C ASP A 120 -8.98 7.54 33.95
N ILE A 121 -9.02 6.20 33.91
CA ILE A 121 -9.09 5.36 35.12
C ILE A 121 -7.85 5.56 35.98
N MET A 122 -6.65 5.53 35.40
CA MET A 122 -5.39 5.74 36.13
C MET A 122 -5.31 7.14 36.77
N ALA A 123 -5.89 8.14 36.13
CA ALA A 123 -5.97 9.50 36.66
C ALA A 123 -7.14 9.73 37.64
N GLY A 124 -7.93 8.69 37.94
CA GLY A 124 -9.09 8.79 38.83
C GLY A 124 -10.28 9.57 38.26
N ARG A 125 -10.29 9.86 36.94
CA ARG A 125 -11.38 10.58 36.26
C ARG A 125 -12.55 9.67 35.89
N SER A 126 -12.32 8.36 35.82
CA SER A 126 -13.34 7.35 35.48
C SER A 126 -13.14 6.10 36.32
N THR A 127 -14.18 5.27 36.40
CA THR A 127 -14.15 3.99 37.14
C THR A 127 -14.37 2.82 36.18
N LEU A 128 -13.86 1.64 36.58
CA LEU A 128 -13.96 0.44 35.76
C LEU A 128 -15.42 -0.01 35.53
N GLU A 129 -16.32 0.31 36.46
CA GLU A 129 -17.75 0.00 36.39
C GLU A 129 -18.47 0.72 35.24
N GLN A 130 -17.92 1.85 34.78
CA GLN A 130 -18.48 2.65 33.69
C GLN A 130 -18.04 2.14 32.31
N VAL A 131 -17.13 1.16 32.25
CA VAL A 131 -16.61 0.62 31.00
C VAL A 131 -17.48 -0.55 30.53
N PRO A 132 -17.92 -0.58 29.25
CA PRO A 132 -18.67 -1.70 28.70
C PRO A 132 -17.94 -3.02 28.90
N PHE A 133 -18.67 -4.08 29.25
CA PHE A 133 -18.08 -5.39 29.52
C PHE A 133 -17.27 -5.95 28.34
N CYS A 134 -17.72 -5.69 27.10
CA CYS A 134 -16.99 -6.07 25.89
C CYS A 134 -15.64 -5.35 25.72
N ASP A 135 -15.50 -4.15 26.30
CA ASP A 135 -14.26 -3.38 26.27
C ASP A 135 -13.29 -3.80 27.38
N LEU A 136 -13.78 -4.32 28.51
CA LEU A 136 -12.95 -4.89 29.58
C LEU A 136 -12.01 -5.98 29.05
N GLY A 137 -12.53 -6.91 28.23
CA GLY A 137 -11.73 -7.98 27.64
C GLY A 137 -10.62 -7.45 26.71
N TYR A 138 -10.92 -6.41 25.94
CA TYR A 138 -9.95 -5.76 25.06
C TYR A 138 -8.86 -5.02 25.86
N MET A 139 -9.24 -4.30 26.93
CA MET A 139 -8.31 -3.62 27.82
C MET A 139 -7.35 -4.60 28.51
N ILE A 140 -7.86 -5.73 29.02
CA ILE A 140 -7.03 -6.77 29.63
C ILE A 140 -5.97 -7.26 28.63
N ARG A 141 -6.36 -7.50 27.37
CA ARG A 141 -5.41 -7.92 26.32
C ARG A 141 -4.35 -6.86 26.05
N MET A 142 -4.75 -5.59 25.87
CA MET A 142 -3.79 -4.50 25.66
C MET A 142 -2.82 -4.35 26.82
N LEU A 143 -3.31 -4.38 28.07
CA LEU A 143 -2.47 -4.26 29.26
C LEU A 143 -1.48 -5.42 29.37
N LYS A 144 -1.89 -6.65 29.05
CA LYS A 144 -0.99 -7.81 28.97
C LYS A 144 0.10 -7.61 27.93
N GLU A 145 -0.24 -7.14 26.73
CA GLU A 145 0.73 -6.86 25.66
C GLU A 145 1.72 -5.76 26.07
N ARG A 146 1.24 -4.64 26.63
CA ARG A 146 2.09 -3.56 27.14
C ARG A 146 3.00 -4.02 28.27
N MET A 147 2.48 -4.80 29.22
CA MET A 147 3.27 -5.37 30.32
C MET A 147 4.37 -6.31 29.79
N LYS A 148 4.07 -7.12 28.77
CA LYS A 148 5.07 -7.96 28.09
C LYS A 148 6.17 -7.12 27.45
N LEU A 149 5.81 -6.02 26.77
CA LEU A 149 6.80 -5.11 26.18
C LEU A 149 7.70 -4.46 27.24
N VAL A 150 7.13 -4.02 28.36
CA VAL A 150 7.90 -3.47 29.48
C VAL A 150 8.85 -4.52 30.07
N LYS A 151 8.36 -5.74 30.31
CA LYS A 151 9.20 -6.87 30.78
C LYS A 151 10.37 -7.14 29.83
N ASN A 152 10.11 -7.22 28.52
CA ASN A 152 11.15 -7.45 27.52
C ASN A 152 12.20 -6.31 27.51
N ARG A 153 11.77 -5.05 27.67
CA ARG A 153 12.69 -3.90 27.79
C ARG A 153 13.57 -3.99 29.03
N ILE A 154 12.99 -4.36 30.18
CA ILE A 154 13.73 -4.53 31.44
C ILE A 154 14.75 -5.67 31.31
N SER A 155 14.36 -6.82 30.75
CA SER A 155 15.28 -7.95 30.51
C SER A 155 16.42 -7.60 29.56
N ASN A 156 16.11 -6.90 28.45
CA ASN A 156 17.13 -6.46 27.50
C ASN A 156 18.08 -5.42 28.11
N TRP A 157 17.58 -4.56 28.99
CA TRP A 157 18.41 -3.61 29.74
C TRP A 157 19.35 -4.35 30.71
N GLY A 158 18.85 -5.33 31.48
CA GLY A 158 19.69 -6.16 32.35
C GLY A 158 20.78 -6.94 31.61
N ASN A 159 20.51 -7.39 30.39
CA ASN A 159 21.48 -8.10 29.55
C ASN A 159 22.56 -7.18 28.95
N ASN A 160 22.27 -5.89 28.77
CA ASN A 160 23.22 -4.90 28.24
C ASN A 160 24.17 -4.36 29.34
N ILE A 161 23.74 -4.33 30.60
CA ILE A 161 24.54 -3.88 31.74
C ILE A 161 25.67 -4.88 32.10
N ASN A 162 25.56 -6.16 31.71
CA ASN A 162 26.60 -7.18 31.97
C ASN A 162 27.78 -7.14 30.97
N SER A 163 27.81 -6.15 30.06
CA SER A 163 28.88 -5.99 29.06
C SER A 163 29.36 -4.54 28.96
N ASN A 164 29.77 -3.89 30.07
CA ASN A 164 30.92 -2.95 30.15
C ASN A 164 31.00 -2.16 31.49
N PRO A 165 32.20 -1.65 31.88
CA PRO A 165 32.55 -1.19 33.24
C PRO A 165 32.10 0.27 33.54
N PRO A 166 32.42 0.88 34.72
CA PRO A 166 31.48 1.71 35.48
C PRO A 166 31.24 3.13 34.95
N PHE A 167 30.07 3.65 35.35
CA PHE A 167 29.54 5.01 35.23
C PHE A 167 30.60 6.12 35.15
N GLN A 168 30.51 6.94 34.09
CA GLN A 168 31.00 8.31 34.09
C GLN A 168 29.80 9.26 34.14
N ASN A 169 29.68 9.98 35.26
CA ASN A 169 28.78 11.12 35.36
C ASN A 169 29.34 12.28 34.52
N SER A 170 28.53 12.81 33.62
CA SER A 170 28.74 14.15 33.06
C SER A 170 27.42 14.91 33.01
N SER A 171 27.30 15.85 33.93
CA SER A 171 26.29 16.90 33.96
C SER A 171 26.41 17.81 32.74
N ALA A 172 25.41 17.84 31.87
CA ALA A 172 25.20 18.94 30.93
C ALA A 172 23.73 19.08 30.52
N SER A 173 23.14 20.17 31.03
CA SER A 173 22.00 20.96 30.58
C SER A 173 21.37 20.67 29.21
N ARG A 174 20.02 20.52 29.26
CA ARG A 174 18.96 21.08 28.38
C ARG A 174 19.08 20.89 26.86
N ASP A 175 18.23 20.00 26.32
CA ASP A 175 17.09 20.35 25.44
C ASP A 175 16.69 19.12 24.59
N ASP A 176 15.65 18.39 24.99
CA ASP A 176 15.19 17.22 24.23
C ASP A 176 13.86 17.48 23.51
N ASN A 177 14.00 17.76 22.20
CA ASN A 177 13.01 17.48 21.18
C ASN A 177 12.69 15.98 21.16
N LEU A 178 11.49 15.59 21.59
CA LEU A 178 10.93 14.25 21.38
C LEU A 178 10.57 14.03 19.91
N LYS A 179 11.58 13.74 19.08
CA LYS A 179 11.39 12.94 17.86
C LYS A 179 11.41 11.47 18.28
N ILE A 180 10.24 10.91 18.57
CA ILE A 180 10.09 9.46 18.68
C ILE A 180 10.20 8.87 17.28
N ASN A 181 11.32 8.19 17.03
CA ASN A 181 11.61 7.46 15.79
C ASN A 181 10.51 6.45 15.47
N SER A 182 9.86 6.64 14.31
CA SER A 182 8.83 5.79 13.73
C SER A 182 9.43 4.69 12.85
N SER A 183 10.32 3.88 13.39
CA SER A 183 10.94 2.78 12.63
C SER A 183 11.16 1.56 13.51
N LEU A 184 10.16 0.70 13.68
CA LEU A 184 10.40 -0.71 13.98
C LEU A 184 9.16 -1.63 13.82
N PHE A 185 8.43 -1.55 12.70
CA PHE A 185 7.52 -2.63 12.30
C PHE A 185 7.42 -2.73 10.77
N HIS A 186 8.54 -3.04 10.11
CA HIS A 186 8.51 -3.76 8.84
C HIS A 186 8.77 -5.23 9.19
N GLY A 187 7.71 -6.01 9.35
CA GLY A 187 7.79 -7.45 9.23
C GLY A 187 7.67 -7.79 7.76
N ASP A 188 8.80 -8.03 7.12
CA ASP A 188 8.87 -8.69 5.82
C ASP A 188 8.27 -10.09 5.97
N GLY A 189 7.07 -10.28 5.44
CA GLY A 189 6.54 -11.60 5.13
C GLY A 189 7.15 -12.07 3.82
N MET A 190 8.30 -12.75 3.89
CA MET A 190 8.75 -13.57 2.76
C MET A 190 7.78 -14.74 2.59
N MET A 191 7.02 -14.72 1.49
CA MET A 191 6.39 -15.93 0.96
C MET A 191 7.46 -16.70 0.19
N GLU A 192 7.92 -17.83 0.74
CA GLU A 192 8.70 -18.81 0.00
C GLU A 192 7.86 -19.37 -1.15
N ALA A 193 8.29 -19.08 -2.38
CA ALA A 193 7.80 -19.76 -3.57
C ALA A 193 8.44 -21.15 -3.63
N ILE A 194 7.63 -22.20 -3.44
CA ILE A 194 8.02 -23.59 -3.70
C ILE A 194 8.28 -23.71 -5.21
N THR A 195 9.56 -23.70 -5.59
CA THR A 195 9.99 -24.05 -6.94
C THR A 195 10.21 -25.55 -6.99
N SER A 196 9.29 -26.28 -7.63
CA SER A 196 9.51 -27.69 -7.97
C SER A 196 10.61 -27.80 -9.03
N ARG A 197 11.76 -28.31 -8.61
CA ARG A 197 12.93 -28.59 -9.46
C ARG A 197 12.83 -30.03 -9.94
N ASN A 198 12.30 -30.25 -11.15
CA ASN A 198 12.42 -31.54 -11.81
C ASN A 198 13.83 -31.66 -12.39
N ASN A 199 14.66 -32.49 -11.74
CA ASN A 199 15.88 -33.00 -12.33
C ASN A 199 15.49 -34.12 -13.31
N HIS A 200 15.59 -33.85 -14.61
CA HIS A 200 15.82 -34.91 -15.59
C HIS A 200 17.28 -34.87 -16.01
N THR A 201 18.05 -35.78 -15.42
CA THR A 201 19.23 -36.37 -16.06
C THR A 201 18.76 -37.20 -17.25
N SER A 202 19.23 -36.83 -18.44
CA SER A 202 19.26 -37.71 -19.61
C SER A 202 20.71 -38.14 -19.83
N GLU A 203 20.96 -39.44 -19.72
CA GLU A 203 21.71 -40.16 -20.75
C GLU A 203 20.73 -40.59 -21.84
#